data_AF-G0IVR9-F1
#
_entry.id   AF-G0IVR9-F1
#
_cell.length_a   1.000
_cell.length_b   1.000
_cell.length_c   1.000
_cell.angle_alpha   90.00
_cell.angle_beta   90.00
_cell.angle_gamma   90.00
#
_symmetry.space_group_name_H-M   'P 1'
#
loop_
_entity.id
_entity.type
_entity.pdbx_description
1 polymer ?
#
loop_
_entity_poly.entity_id
_entity_poly.type
_entity_poly.pdbx_seq_one_letter_code
_entity_poly.pdbx_strand_id
1 'polypeptide(L)'
;MGNKIFLVIQREYLARVKKRSFLLATLITPLIFPTILGLFLWVGMSDTVGENRKVIEVVDENNSFFLESNELYSFSYGELGAEDAKLLVQEGLRFGFLYIPKLDIHNPEGIVFYSEETPPISMITNLESSLKSKMESLRLQASGIDPLLLSAFKTNVDIQSIIVSEAGGERISNSVVNYAIGFLAGILIYTFIFVYGNQVMQGVIEEKSSRIIEILVSSLKPFQLMMGKIIGIGAVGLTQFLIWILLISLVSSLVMGYFGMKMPQQQMLEMSAQQGLFPAEGNPEIVEILQMIQGLDFVQITLTFLIYFVGGYLLYGAFFAAIGAAVDSPSDAQQFMFPVTIPLLVAYMGLFIFVLDDPNSNVSFWLSIIPFTSPVAMMGRVSFGVPWHHLALSISLLVAGFFSTAWLAGKIYRIGILVHGSKVNYKVLWKWLKQN
;
A
#
# COMPACT_ATOMS: atom_id res chain seq x y z
N MET A 1 -9.07 -31.42 -29.10
CA MET A 1 -9.81 -30.24 -28.56
C MET A 1 -8.92 -29.19 -27.91
N GLY A 2 -7.85 -29.54 -27.18
CA GLY A 2 -6.96 -28.57 -26.49
C GLY A 2 -6.23 -27.58 -27.41
N ASN A 3 -5.89 -27.99 -28.63
CA ASN A 3 -5.11 -27.16 -29.57
C ASN A 3 -5.81 -25.83 -29.93
N LYS A 4 -7.16 -25.82 -29.92
CA LYS A 4 -7.95 -24.64 -30.28
C LYS A 4 -7.98 -23.56 -29.18
N ILE A 5 -8.06 -23.95 -27.90
CA ILE A 5 -8.03 -23.00 -26.77
C ILE A 5 -6.65 -22.36 -26.69
N PHE A 6 -5.59 -23.16 -26.86
CA PHE A 6 -4.22 -22.67 -26.84
C PHE A 6 -3.95 -21.61 -27.92
N LEU A 7 -4.47 -21.79 -29.13
CA LEU A 7 -4.37 -20.77 -30.20
C LEU A 7 -5.04 -19.45 -29.80
N VAL A 8 -6.19 -19.48 -29.12
CA VAL A 8 -6.84 -18.27 -28.61
C VAL A 8 -5.97 -17.61 -27.54
N ILE A 9 -5.45 -18.38 -26.58
CA ILE A 9 -4.54 -17.89 -25.53
C ILE A 9 -3.34 -17.19 -26.17
N GLN A 10 -2.68 -17.85 -27.12
CA GLN A 10 -1.51 -17.32 -27.79
C GLN A 10 -1.83 -16.02 -28.55
N ARG A 11 -2.95 -15.97 -29.28
CA ARG A 11 -3.39 -14.76 -29.98
C ARG A 11 -3.61 -13.60 -29.01
N GLU A 12 -4.37 -13.84 -27.94
CA GLU A 12 -4.74 -12.81 -26.94
C GLU A 12 -3.53 -12.28 -26.17
N TYR A 13 -2.59 -13.17 -25.87
CA TYR A 13 -1.32 -12.84 -25.23
C TYR A 13 -0.43 -12.00 -26.16
N LEU A 14 -0.14 -12.50 -27.37
CA LEU A 14 0.77 -11.84 -28.31
C LEU A 14 0.22 -10.49 -28.80
N ALA A 15 -1.10 -10.37 -28.96
CA ALA A 15 -1.75 -9.12 -29.37
C ALA A 15 -1.58 -7.99 -28.34
N ARG A 16 -1.28 -8.32 -27.07
CA ARG A 16 -1.09 -7.35 -25.99
C ARG A 16 0.38 -7.14 -25.64
N VAL A 17 1.16 -8.21 -25.47
CA VAL A 17 2.59 -8.11 -25.07
C VAL A 17 3.43 -7.39 -26.12
N LYS A 18 3.06 -7.48 -27.40
CA LYS A 18 3.76 -6.77 -28.48
C LYS A 18 3.37 -5.28 -28.60
N LYS A 19 2.36 -4.80 -27.87
CA LYS A 19 1.97 -3.39 -27.93
C LYS A 19 3.03 -2.52 -27.27
N ARG A 20 3.41 -1.42 -27.94
CA ARG A 20 4.35 -0.43 -27.40
C ARG A 20 3.87 0.12 -26.05
N SER A 21 2.56 0.36 -25.91
CA SER A 21 1.98 0.83 -24.65
C SER A 21 2.16 -0.17 -23.50
N PHE A 22 2.07 -1.48 -23.77
CA PHE A 22 2.32 -2.50 -22.77
C PHE A 22 3.78 -2.53 -22.34
N LEU A 23 4.72 -2.50 -23.29
CA LEU A 23 6.16 -2.50 -23.00
C LEU A 23 6.58 -1.26 -22.21
N LEU A 24 6.07 -0.08 -22.60
CA LEU A 24 6.33 1.18 -21.90
C LEU A 24 5.75 1.17 -20.48
N ALA A 25 4.48 0.79 -20.32
CA ALA A 25 3.86 0.72 -18.99
C ALA A 25 4.58 -0.30 -18.09
N THR A 26 4.93 -1.47 -18.63
CA THR A 26 5.61 -2.53 -17.88
C THR A 26 6.99 -2.10 -17.40
N LEU A 27 7.74 -1.32 -18.19
CA LEU A 27 9.08 -0.87 -17.83
C LEU A 27 9.07 0.38 -16.94
N ILE A 28 8.21 1.36 -17.25
CA ILE A 28 8.19 2.66 -16.56
C ILE A 28 7.58 2.54 -15.16
N THR A 29 6.45 1.85 -15.01
CA THR A 29 5.74 1.76 -13.72
C THR A 29 6.61 1.27 -12.56
N PRO A 30 7.38 0.16 -12.67
CA PRO A 30 8.23 -0.31 -11.57
C PRO A 30 9.46 0.57 -11.35
N LEU A 31 9.85 1.41 -12.33
CA LEU A 31 10.95 2.37 -12.17
C LEU A 31 10.53 3.62 -11.40
N ILE A 32 9.26 4.00 -11.46
CA ILE A 32 8.75 5.19 -10.76
C ILE A 32 9.04 5.11 -9.26
N PHE A 33 8.72 3.98 -8.61
CA PHE A 33 8.85 3.87 -7.15
C PHE A 33 10.30 3.96 -6.66
N PRO A 34 11.28 3.19 -7.18
CA PRO A 34 12.69 3.36 -6.83
C PRO A 34 13.25 4.73 -7.21
N THR A 35 12.78 5.34 -8.31
CA THR A 35 13.22 6.69 -8.70
C THR A 35 12.73 7.73 -7.70
N ILE A 36 11.47 7.65 -7.29
CA ILE A 36 10.89 8.51 -6.24
C ILE A 36 11.61 8.29 -4.92
N LEU A 37 11.86 7.04 -4.53
CA LEU A 37 12.58 6.71 -3.31
C LEU A 37 14.02 7.24 -3.35
N GLY A 38 14.72 7.08 -4.46
CA GLY A 38 16.05 7.65 -4.66
C GLY A 38 16.06 9.18 -4.62
N LEU A 39 15.04 9.83 -5.18
CA LEU A 39 14.84 11.27 -5.08
C LEU A 39 14.56 11.71 -3.64
N PHE A 40 13.71 11.01 -2.89
CA PHE A 40 13.46 11.31 -1.48
C PHE A 40 14.71 11.12 -0.62
N LEU A 41 15.48 10.05 -0.85
CA LEU A 41 16.76 9.86 -0.16
C LEU A 41 17.74 10.98 -0.50
N TRP A 42 17.82 11.37 -1.77
CA TRP A 42 18.67 12.48 -2.19
C TRP A 42 18.23 13.81 -1.56
N VAL A 43 16.94 14.13 -1.57
CA VAL A 43 16.37 15.33 -0.96
C VAL A 43 16.56 15.33 0.56
N GLY A 44 16.29 14.21 1.23
CA GLY A 44 16.48 14.09 2.68
C GLY A 44 17.95 14.24 3.10
N MET A 45 18.87 13.81 2.25
CA MET A 45 20.31 14.05 2.44
C MET A 45 20.74 15.48 2.09
N SER A 46 20.01 16.19 1.22
CA SER A 46 20.29 17.60 0.92
C SER A 46 19.68 18.56 1.94
N ASP A 47 18.53 18.23 2.54
CA ASP A 47 17.86 19.06 3.56
C ASP A 47 18.57 19.00 4.92
N THR A 48 19.43 18.01 5.15
CA THR A 48 20.25 17.88 6.37
C THR A 48 21.53 18.71 6.33
N VAL A 49 21.81 19.44 5.24
CA VAL A 49 23.01 20.28 5.12
C VAL A 49 22.68 21.69 4.60
N GLY A 50 22.34 22.57 5.54
CA GLY A 50 22.65 24.00 5.49
C GLY A 50 21.66 24.95 4.79
N GLU A 51 20.95 25.79 5.56
CA GLU A 51 21.31 27.23 5.76
C GLU A 51 20.16 28.15 6.21
N ASN A 52 18.88 27.73 6.25
CA ASN A 52 17.80 28.59 6.77
C ASN A 52 16.94 27.90 7.83
N ARG A 53 17.41 27.88 9.08
CA ARG A 53 16.53 27.62 10.23
C ARG A 53 15.41 28.64 10.20
N LYS A 54 14.16 28.19 10.32
CA LYS A 54 13.01 29.10 10.41
C LYS A 54 13.06 29.80 11.76
N VAL A 55 13.30 31.11 11.76
CA VAL A 55 13.39 31.90 12.98
C VAL A 55 11.99 32.22 13.50
N ILE A 56 11.71 31.82 14.73
CA ILE A 56 10.47 32.12 15.45
C ILE A 56 10.79 33.17 16.53
N GLU A 57 10.07 34.28 16.52
CA GLU A 57 10.19 35.28 17.58
C GLU A 57 9.35 34.85 18.80
N VAL A 58 9.90 34.89 20.00
CA VAL A 58 9.18 34.55 21.22
C VAL A 58 8.92 35.82 22.02
N VAL A 59 7.64 36.18 22.15
CA VAL A 59 7.18 37.30 22.98
C VAL A 59 6.64 36.69 24.27
N ASP A 60 7.51 36.60 25.28
CA ASP A 60 7.20 36.06 26.60
C ASP A 60 7.11 37.17 27.65
N GLU A 61 5.91 37.42 28.17
CA GLU A 61 5.70 38.42 29.22
C GLU A 61 6.22 38.01 30.60
N ASN A 62 6.63 36.74 30.77
CA ASN A 62 7.17 36.20 32.02
C ASN A 62 8.71 36.16 32.06
N ASN A 63 9.38 36.43 30.92
CA ASN A 63 10.84 36.36 30.76
C ASN A 63 11.48 35.06 31.31
N SER A 64 10.75 33.94 31.27
CA SER A 64 11.12 32.68 31.95
C SER A 64 11.11 31.47 31.01
N PHE A 65 10.54 31.60 29.81
CA PHE A 65 10.36 30.51 28.85
C PHE A 65 11.44 30.51 27.76
N PHE A 66 12.59 29.89 28.06
CA PHE A 66 13.62 29.58 27.07
C PHE A 66 13.37 28.18 26.47
N LEU A 67 13.20 28.13 25.15
CA LEU A 67 12.97 26.97 24.30
C LEU A 67 14.28 26.66 23.57
N GLU A 68 14.64 25.38 23.53
CA GLU A 68 15.83 24.94 22.81
C GLU A 68 15.59 24.94 21.31
N SER A 69 16.51 25.53 20.56
CA SER A 69 16.48 25.51 19.10
C SER A 69 16.85 24.11 18.59
N ASN A 70 16.25 23.68 17.48
CA ASN A 70 16.54 22.39 16.86
C ASN A 70 17.07 22.56 15.43
N GLU A 71 17.17 21.46 14.68
CA GLU A 71 17.71 21.47 13.31
C GLU A 71 16.85 22.28 12.34
N LEU A 72 15.55 22.43 12.61
CA LEU A 72 14.56 23.06 11.72
C LEU A 72 14.18 24.49 12.14
N TYR A 73 14.20 24.79 13.44
CA TYR A 73 13.70 26.04 14.02
C TYR A 73 14.69 26.66 14.99
N SER A 74 14.79 27.98 14.96
CA SER A 74 15.55 28.77 15.95
C SER A 74 14.65 29.79 16.63
N PHE A 75 14.79 29.92 17.95
CA PHE A 75 14.02 30.86 18.75
C PHE A 75 14.81 32.15 18.99
N SER A 76 14.22 33.28 18.65
CA SER A 76 14.73 34.61 18.95
C SER A 76 13.96 35.18 20.14
N TYR A 77 14.69 35.75 21.10
CA TYR A 77 14.16 36.37 22.29
C TYR A 77 14.50 37.86 22.25
N GLY A 78 13.48 38.72 22.18
CA GLY A 78 13.63 40.17 22.19
C GLY A 78 12.62 40.84 23.11
N GLU A 79 12.93 42.07 23.56
CA GLU A 79 11.98 42.93 24.30
C GLU A 79 10.91 43.56 23.39
N LEU A 80 10.64 42.95 22.24
CA LEU A 80 9.69 43.43 21.26
C LEU A 80 8.27 43.18 21.76
N GLY A 81 7.39 44.18 21.57
CA GLY A 81 5.96 43.99 21.83
C GLY A 81 5.33 43.04 20.83
N ALA A 82 4.14 42.50 21.16
CA ALA A 82 3.40 41.61 20.26
C ALA A 82 3.07 42.26 18.90
N GLU A 83 2.87 43.58 18.87
CA GLU A 83 2.65 44.32 17.62
C GLU A 83 3.90 44.42 16.75
N ASP A 84 5.08 44.62 17.35
CA ASP A 84 6.35 44.66 16.60
C ASP A 84 6.74 43.28 16.08
N ALA A 85 6.53 42.23 16.87
CA ALA A 85 6.73 40.85 16.45
C ALA A 85 5.80 40.45 15.29
N LYS A 86 4.57 40.97 15.29
CA LYS A 86 3.62 40.79 14.18
C LYS A 86 4.09 41.48 12.90
N LEU A 87 4.66 42.68 13.00
CA LEU A 87 5.25 43.37 11.84
C LEU A 87 6.42 42.58 11.26
N LEU A 88 7.30 42.01 12.10
CA LEU A 88 8.43 41.18 11.62
C LEU A 88 7.98 39.93 10.86
N VAL A 89 6.85 39.33 11.24
CA VAL A 89 6.25 38.22 10.50
C VAL A 89 5.64 38.69 9.18
N GLN A 90 4.96 39.84 9.18
CA GLN A 90 4.37 40.41 7.96
C GLN A 90 5.42 40.90 6.95
N GLU A 91 6.59 41.34 7.42
CA GLU A 91 7.72 41.74 6.58
C GLU A 91 8.55 40.53 6.09
N GLY A 92 8.19 39.31 6.48
CA GLY A 92 8.88 38.07 6.10
C GLY A 92 10.26 37.90 6.77
N LEU A 93 10.58 38.69 7.78
CA LEU A 93 11.85 38.63 8.53
C LEU A 93 11.84 37.51 9.59
N ARG A 94 10.66 37.02 9.95
CA ARG A 94 10.42 35.90 10.87
C ARG A 94 9.37 34.96 10.29
N PHE A 95 9.53 33.67 10.54
CA PHE A 95 8.55 32.66 10.08
C PHE A 95 7.22 32.75 10.85
N GLY A 96 7.29 33.12 12.12
CA GLY A 96 6.15 33.32 13.00
C GLY A 96 6.60 33.88 14.34
N PHE A 97 5.63 34.26 15.18
CA PHE A 97 5.91 34.61 16.57
C PHE A 97 5.00 33.85 17.54
N LEU A 98 5.59 33.44 18.66
CA LEU A 98 4.91 32.78 19.76
C LEU A 98 4.64 33.80 20.86
N TYR A 99 3.37 34.07 21.13
CA TYR A 99 2.94 34.95 22.21
C TYR A 99 2.60 34.12 23.45
N ILE A 100 3.31 34.38 24.53
CA ILE A 100 3.13 33.74 25.84
C ILE A 100 2.70 34.85 26.83
N PRO A 101 1.40 34.95 27.16
CA PRO A 101 0.93 35.96 28.11
C PRO A 101 1.43 35.66 29.53
N LYS A 102 1.24 36.61 30.45
CA LYS A 102 1.34 36.32 31.89
C LYS A 102 0.34 35.21 32.25
N LEU A 103 0.87 34.04 32.55
CA LEU A 103 0.09 32.83 32.75
C LEU A 103 0.37 32.23 34.12
N ASP A 104 -0.67 31.62 34.70
CA ASP A 104 -0.51 30.78 35.87
C ASP A 104 0.17 29.47 35.42
N ILE A 105 1.31 29.17 36.04
CA ILE A 105 2.07 27.95 35.76
C ILE A 105 1.16 26.72 35.96
N HIS A 106 0.16 26.75 36.83
CA HIS A 106 -0.77 25.64 37.08
C HIS A 106 -1.88 25.49 36.03
N ASN A 107 -2.28 26.56 35.34
CA ASN A 107 -3.28 26.52 34.26
C ASN A 107 -2.86 27.40 33.07
N PRO A 108 -2.01 26.88 32.17
CA PRO A 108 -1.48 27.65 31.05
C PRO A 108 -2.54 27.79 29.96
N GLU A 109 -3.24 28.92 29.95
CA GLU A 109 -4.19 29.31 28.90
C GLU A 109 -3.69 30.56 28.16
N GLY A 110 -4.11 30.73 26.91
CA GLY A 110 -3.86 31.95 26.14
C GLY A 110 -2.54 32.03 25.38
N ILE A 111 -1.78 30.93 25.28
CA ILE A 111 -0.62 30.85 24.38
C ILE A 111 -1.10 30.80 22.93
N VAL A 112 -0.60 31.70 22.09
CA VAL A 112 -1.00 31.82 20.68
C VAL A 112 0.23 31.89 19.78
N PHE A 113 0.21 31.12 18.70
CA PHE A 113 1.22 31.20 17.65
C PHE A 113 0.66 31.94 16.43
N TYR A 114 1.38 32.94 15.96
CA TYR A 114 1.01 33.76 14.81
C TYR A 114 2.01 33.54 13.68
N SER A 115 1.51 33.25 12.49
CA SER A 115 2.30 33.09 11.26
C SER A 115 1.52 33.55 10.05
N GLU A 116 2.22 33.89 8.97
CA GLU A 116 1.60 34.24 7.68
C GLU A 116 1.02 33.00 6.99
N GLU A 117 1.73 31.88 7.07
CA GLU A 117 1.29 30.58 6.55
C GLU A 117 0.80 29.66 7.66
N THR A 118 -0.05 28.69 7.32
CA THR A 118 -0.45 27.64 8.28
C THR A 118 0.77 26.82 8.70
N PRO A 119 1.11 26.79 10.00
CA PRO A 119 2.28 26.06 10.46
C PRO A 119 2.09 24.54 10.31
N PRO A 120 3.16 23.78 10.03
CA PRO A 120 3.08 22.31 10.03
C PRO A 120 2.60 21.77 11.39
N ILE A 121 1.79 20.72 11.37
CA ILE A 121 1.30 20.07 12.60
C ILE A 121 2.48 19.66 13.50
N SER A 122 3.54 19.08 12.91
CA SER A 122 4.75 18.69 13.63
C SER A 122 5.40 19.85 14.38
N MET A 123 5.40 21.05 13.80
CA MET A 123 5.92 22.24 14.45
C MET A 123 5.11 22.60 15.69
N ILE A 124 3.78 22.64 15.57
CA ILE A 124 2.89 22.94 16.69
C ILE A 124 3.05 21.88 17.80
N THR A 125 3.04 20.60 17.45
CA THR A 125 3.25 19.52 18.43
C THR A 125 4.62 19.60 19.12
N ASN A 126 5.67 20.02 18.39
CA ASN A 126 7.00 20.25 18.96
C ASN A 126 7.03 21.46 19.91
N LEU A 127 6.38 22.56 19.55
CA LEU A 127 6.24 23.75 20.40
C LEU A 127 5.45 23.42 21.67
N GLU A 128 4.31 22.75 21.53
CA GLU A 128 3.48 22.27 22.66
C GLU A 128 4.28 21.35 23.58
N SER A 129 5.02 20.39 23.02
CA SER A 129 5.85 19.46 23.81
C SER A 129 7.00 20.18 24.54
N SER A 130 7.60 21.19 23.91
CA SER A 130 8.68 21.99 24.49
C SER A 130 8.16 22.90 25.61
N LEU A 131 7.04 23.59 25.38
CA LEU A 131 6.36 24.40 26.39
C LEU A 131 5.88 23.54 27.56
N LYS A 132 5.26 22.40 27.28
CA LYS A 132 4.84 21.42 28.30
C LYS A 132 6.02 20.97 29.15
N SER A 133 7.11 20.54 28.53
CA SER A 133 8.31 20.08 29.25
C SER A 133 8.91 21.20 30.10
N LYS A 134 8.95 22.44 29.58
CA LYS A 134 9.43 23.60 30.32
C LYS A 134 8.52 23.93 31.51
N MET A 135 7.21 23.96 31.30
CA MET A 135 6.23 24.20 32.37
C MET A 135 6.30 23.12 33.45
N GLU A 136 6.41 21.85 33.07
CA GLU A 136 6.64 20.75 34.01
C GLU A 136 7.91 20.98 34.81
N SER A 137 9.03 21.37 34.17
CA SER A 137 10.28 21.68 34.87
C SER A 137 10.13 22.84 35.87
N LEU A 138 9.40 23.90 35.51
CA LEU A 138 9.14 25.04 36.39
C LEU A 138 8.24 24.65 37.58
N ARG A 139 7.22 23.82 37.36
CA ARG A 139 6.36 23.28 38.44
C ARG A 139 7.15 22.42 39.42
N LEU A 140 8.04 21.59 38.90
CA LEU A 140 8.90 20.73 39.72
C LEU A 140 9.85 21.57 40.57
N GLN A 141 10.52 22.57 39.97
CA GLN A 141 11.37 23.52 40.69
C GLN A 141 10.59 24.28 41.78
N ALA A 142 9.39 24.80 41.45
CA ALA A 142 8.52 25.48 42.42
C ALA A 142 8.06 24.57 43.56
N SER A 143 7.99 23.26 43.33
CA SER A 143 7.64 22.24 44.32
C SER A 143 8.86 21.70 45.09
N GLY A 144 10.07 22.23 44.84
CA GLY A 144 11.32 21.78 45.46
C GLY A 144 11.88 20.46 44.93
N ILE A 145 11.40 19.98 43.77
CA ILE A 145 11.85 18.76 43.12
C ILE A 145 12.87 19.13 42.03
N ASP A 146 14.09 18.60 42.11
CA ASP A 146 15.11 18.79 41.07
C ASP A 146 14.69 18.08 39.76
N PRO A 147 14.50 18.81 38.65
CA PRO A 147 14.17 18.20 37.35
C PRO A 147 15.20 17.18 36.86
N LEU A 148 16.48 17.32 37.28
CA LEU A 148 17.55 16.39 36.92
C LEU A 148 17.41 15.03 37.61
N LEU A 149 16.84 15.00 38.82
CA LEU A 149 16.48 13.74 39.48
C LEU A 149 15.37 13.04 38.70
N LEU A 150 14.34 13.76 38.25
CA LEU A 150 13.22 13.17 37.53
C LEU A 150 13.63 12.62 36.14
N SER A 151 14.50 13.31 35.40
CA SER A 151 15.02 12.81 34.12
C SER A 151 15.87 11.55 34.29
N ALA A 152 16.63 11.43 35.40
CA ALA A 152 17.35 10.21 35.74
C ALA A 152 16.44 9.00 36.03
N PHE A 153 15.17 9.24 36.37
CA PHE A 153 14.15 8.20 36.54
C PHE A 153 13.29 7.97 35.28
N LYS A 154 13.42 8.79 34.22
CA LYS A 154 12.73 8.53 32.95
C LYS A 154 13.35 7.32 32.28
N THR A 155 12.56 6.26 32.15
CA THR A 155 12.98 5.03 31.48
C THR A 155 12.26 4.94 30.13
N ASN A 156 13.03 4.87 29.05
CA ASN A 156 12.49 4.52 27.74
C ASN A 156 12.46 2.98 27.63
N VAL A 157 11.30 2.43 27.35
CA VAL A 157 11.11 0.99 27.15
C VAL A 157 10.78 0.76 25.69
N ASP A 158 11.65 0.03 24.99
CA ASP A 158 11.39 -0.47 23.65
C ASP A 158 10.92 -1.92 23.74
N ILE A 159 9.84 -2.25 23.03
CA ILE A 159 9.22 -3.58 23.08
C ILE A 159 9.47 -4.27 21.74
N GLN A 160 10.39 -5.22 21.75
CA GLN A 160 10.59 -6.11 20.63
C GLN A 160 9.51 -7.21 20.62
N SER A 161 8.78 -7.33 19.51
CA SER A 161 7.79 -8.39 19.32
C SER A 161 8.43 -9.62 18.66
N ILE A 162 8.31 -10.77 19.32
CA ILE A 162 8.80 -12.06 18.84
C ILE A 162 7.58 -12.98 18.69
N ILE A 163 7.36 -13.50 17.49
CA ILE A 163 6.34 -14.52 17.24
C ILE A 163 6.97 -15.89 17.52
N VAL A 164 6.31 -16.65 18.39
CA VAL A 164 6.64 -18.05 18.65
C VAL A 164 5.82 -18.92 17.70
N SER A 165 6.49 -19.61 16.77
CA SER A 165 5.86 -20.56 15.85
C SER A 165 5.40 -21.82 16.58
N GLU A 166 4.33 -22.46 16.11
CA GLU A 166 3.88 -23.78 16.59
C GLU A 166 4.98 -24.86 16.51
N ALA A 167 5.95 -24.69 15.60
CA ALA A 167 7.11 -25.58 15.45
C ALA A 167 8.27 -25.28 16.40
N GLY A 168 8.10 -24.36 17.37
CA GLY A 168 9.11 -23.99 18.37
C GLY A 168 10.18 -23.01 17.88
N GLY A 169 10.01 -22.40 16.70
CA GLY A 169 10.90 -21.36 16.18
C GLY A 169 10.45 -19.96 16.59
N GLU A 170 11.38 -19.13 17.07
CA GLU A 170 11.15 -17.71 17.34
C GLU A 170 11.50 -16.87 16.11
N ARG A 171 10.62 -15.95 15.73
CA ARG A 171 10.86 -14.98 14.64
C ARG A 171 10.57 -13.57 15.13
N ILE A 172 11.52 -12.66 14.93
CA ILE A 172 11.31 -11.24 15.17
C ILE A 172 10.25 -10.76 14.18
N SER A 173 9.18 -10.15 14.70
CA SER A 173 8.07 -9.67 13.89
C SER A 173 7.92 -8.18 14.07
N ASN A 174 8.10 -7.42 13.00
CA ASN A 174 7.78 -6.00 12.99
C ASN A 174 6.41 -5.79 12.34
N SER A 175 5.45 -5.32 13.13
CA SER A 175 4.08 -5.08 12.68
C SER A 175 3.99 -4.06 11.54
N VAL A 176 4.89 -3.07 11.49
CA VAL A 176 4.90 -2.03 10.43
C VAL A 176 5.32 -2.63 9.09
N VAL A 177 6.34 -3.49 9.07
CA VAL A 177 6.79 -4.15 7.83
C VAL A 177 5.75 -5.15 7.33
N ASN A 178 5.18 -5.97 8.23
CA ASN A 178 4.11 -6.91 7.88
C ASN A 178 2.87 -6.19 7.35
N TYR A 179 2.53 -5.05 7.96
CA TYR A 179 1.46 -4.17 7.49
C TYR A 179 1.73 -3.72 6.05
N ALA A 180 2.91 -3.14 5.80
CA ALA A 180 3.27 -2.60 4.49
C ALA A 180 3.24 -3.66 3.39
N ILE A 181 3.78 -4.85 3.66
CA ILE A 181 3.81 -5.95 2.68
C ILE A 181 2.42 -6.51 2.42
N GLY A 182 1.64 -6.75 3.48
CA GLY A 182 0.26 -7.21 3.35
C GLY A 182 -0.61 -6.23 2.58
N PHE A 183 -0.45 -4.94 2.85
CA PHE A 183 -1.10 -3.85 2.13
C PHE A 183 -0.70 -3.83 0.65
N LEU A 184 0.60 -3.79 0.36
CA LEU A 184 1.12 -3.73 -1.01
C LEU A 184 0.72 -4.97 -1.83
N ALA A 185 0.79 -6.16 -1.24
CA ALA A 185 0.36 -7.37 -1.93
C ALA A 185 -1.15 -7.37 -2.22
N GLY A 186 -1.97 -6.98 -1.24
CA GLY A 186 -3.42 -6.92 -1.40
C GLY A 186 -3.88 -5.85 -2.41
N ILE A 187 -3.32 -4.64 -2.35
CA ILE A 187 -3.65 -3.57 -3.31
C ILE A 187 -3.20 -3.94 -4.72
N LEU A 188 -2.06 -4.60 -4.89
CA LEU A 188 -1.64 -5.09 -6.19
C LEU A 188 -2.65 -6.09 -6.75
N ILE A 189 -3.04 -7.12 -5.98
CA ILE A 189 -4.06 -8.08 -6.44
C ILE A 189 -5.37 -7.36 -6.81
N TYR A 190 -5.83 -6.43 -5.98
CA TYR A 190 -7.00 -5.61 -6.27
C TYR A 190 -6.89 -4.88 -7.62
N THR A 191 -5.81 -4.11 -7.81
CA THR A 191 -5.59 -3.33 -9.03
C THR A 191 -5.47 -4.23 -10.25
N PHE A 192 -4.77 -5.36 -10.13
CA PHE A 192 -4.63 -6.31 -11.23
C PHE A 192 -5.95 -6.97 -11.64
N ILE A 193 -6.71 -7.48 -10.66
CA ILE A 193 -8.03 -8.05 -10.92
C ILE A 193 -8.90 -7.05 -11.65
N PHE A 194 -8.93 -5.80 -11.18
CA PHE A 194 -9.74 -4.74 -11.78
C PHE A 194 -9.27 -4.36 -13.19
N VAL A 195 -7.98 -4.06 -13.36
CA VAL A 195 -7.41 -3.58 -14.64
C VAL A 195 -7.51 -4.66 -15.71
N TYR A 196 -7.08 -5.89 -15.43
CA TYR A 196 -7.11 -6.96 -16.42
C TYR A 196 -8.51 -7.53 -16.60
N GLY A 197 -9.34 -7.55 -15.55
CA GLY A 197 -10.77 -7.84 -15.67
C GLY A 197 -11.46 -6.88 -16.64
N ASN A 198 -11.24 -5.57 -16.48
CA ASN A 198 -11.75 -4.57 -17.42
C ASN A 198 -11.22 -4.80 -18.85
N GLN A 199 -9.95 -5.18 -19.03
CA GLN A 199 -9.43 -5.53 -20.36
C GLN A 199 -10.08 -6.77 -20.98
N VAL A 200 -10.45 -7.78 -20.18
CA VAL A 200 -11.23 -8.93 -20.64
C VAL A 200 -12.58 -8.43 -21.15
N MET A 201 -13.29 -7.64 -20.35
CA MET A 201 -14.61 -7.10 -20.69
C MET A 201 -14.57 -6.28 -21.99
N GLN A 202 -13.68 -5.28 -22.08
CA GLN A 202 -13.52 -4.45 -23.27
C GLN A 202 -13.17 -5.29 -24.50
N GLY A 203 -12.26 -6.26 -24.36
CA GLY A 203 -11.88 -7.16 -25.44
C GLY A 203 -13.01 -8.05 -25.95
N VAL A 204 -14.01 -8.38 -25.12
CA VAL A 204 -15.21 -9.10 -25.55
C VAL A 204 -16.18 -8.16 -26.29
N ILE A 205 -16.36 -6.94 -25.77
CA ILE A 205 -17.21 -5.91 -26.39
C ILE A 205 -16.69 -5.55 -27.79
N GLU A 206 -15.38 -5.35 -27.93
CA GLU A 206 -14.72 -5.08 -29.22
C GLU A 206 -14.92 -6.22 -30.23
N GLU A 207 -14.81 -7.49 -29.80
CA GLU A 207 -15.02 -8.63 -30.68
C GLU A 207 -16.47 -8.77 -31.13
N LYS A 208 -17.40 -8.47 -30.22
CA LYS A 208 -18.84 -8.49 -30.49
C LYS A 208 -19.23 -7.39 -31.47
N SER A 209 -18.70 -6.17 -31.29
CA SER A 209 -19.01 -5.03 -32.17
C SER A 209 -18.35 -5.14 -33.55
N SER A 210 -17.20 -5.82 -33.65
CA SER A 210 -16.41 -5.90 -34.90
C SER A 210 -16.83 -7.02 -35.86
N ARG A 211 -17.97 -7.70 -35.65
CA ARG A 211 -18.43 -8.91 -36.41
C ARG A 211 -17.43 -10.07 -36.48
N ILE A 212 -16.29 -9.98 -35.81
CA ILE A 212 -15.28 -11.05 -35.70
C ILE A 212 -15.91 -12.28 -35.02
N ILE A 213 -16.89 -12.05 -34.14
CA ILE A 213 -17.57 -13.10 -33.40
C ILE A 213 -18.29 -14.13 -34.30
N GLU A 214 -18.94 -13.72 -35.38
CA GLU A 214 -19.68 -14.63 -36.27
C GLU A 214 -18.75 -15.68 -36.89
N ILE A 215 -17.54 -15.25 -37.25
CA ILE A 215 -16.48 -16.11 -37.77
C ILE A 215 -15.92 -17.00 -36.65
N LEU A 216 -15.66 -16.44 -35.47
CA LEU A 216 -15.05 -17.19 -34.35
C LEU A 216 -15.98 -18.27 -33.78
N VAL A 217 -17.27 -18.00 -33.65
CA VAL A 217 -18.25 -18.95 -33.10
C VAL A 217 -18.52 -20.11 -34.06
N SER A 218 -18.31 -19.92 -35.37
CA SER A 218 -18.36 -21.02 -36.36
C SER A 218 -17.26 -22.07 -36.14
N SER A 219 -16.14 -21.67 -35.52
CA SER A 219 -14.93 -22.49 -35.39
C SER A 219 -14.64 -22.97 -33.96
N LEU A 220 -15.18 -22.27 -32.95
CA LEU A 220 -14.92 -22.47 -31.52
C LEU A 220 -16.20 -22.41 -30.69
N LYS A 221 -16.29 -23.23 -29.63
CA LYS A 221 -17.38 -23.11 -28.66
C LYS A 221 -17.22 -21.80 -27.85
N PRO A 222 -18.31 -21.08 -27.52
CA PRO A 222 -18.24 -19.82 -26.76
C PRO A 222 -17.45 -19.92 -25.45
N PHE A 223 -17.61 -21.01 -24.70
CA PHE A 223 -16.85 -21.24 -23.46
C PHE A 223 -15.34 -21.36 -23.69
N GLN A 224 -14.92 -21.96 -24.81
CA GLN A 224 -13.50 -22.09 -25.17
C GLN A 224 -12.89 -20.74 -25.52
N LEU A 225 -13.67 -19.88 -26.18
CA LEU A 225 -13.28 -18.54 -26.53
C LEU A 225 -13.18 -17.65 -25.27
N MET A 226 -14.16 -17.74 -24.37
CA MET A 226 -14.14 -17.06 -23.07
C MET A 226 -12.91 -17.46 -22.25
N MET A 227 -12.70 -18.75 -22.04
CA MET A 227 -11.58 -19.26 -21.23
C MET A 227 -10.22 -18.92 -21.85
N GLY A 228 -10.10 -19.06 -23.18
CA GLY A 228 -8.89 -18.69 -23.90
C GLY A 228 -8.54 -17.20 -23.75
N LYS A 229 -9.55 -16.32 -23.77
CA LYS A 229 -9.38 -14.89 -23.56
C LYS A 229 -8.98 -14.56 -22.12
N ILE A 230 -9.67 -15.12 -21.14
CA ILE A 230 -9.34 -14.90 -19.71
C ILE A 230 -7.91 -15.35 -19.45
N ILE A 231 -7.53 -16.58 -19.82
CA ILE A 231 -6.18 -17.12 -19.58
C ILE A 231 -5.12 -16.33 -20.37
N GLY A 232 -5.38 -16.00 -21.64
CA GLY A 232 -4.46 -15.23 -22.48
C GLY A 232 -4.15 -13.87 -21.87
N ILE A 233 -5.16 -13.13 -21.42
CA ILE A 233 -5.00 -11.83 -20.76
C ILE A 233 -4.35 -11.97 -19.39
N GLY A 234 -4.69 -13.01 -18.63
CA GLY A 234 -4.09 -13.28 -17.33
C GLY A 234 -2.58 -13.54 -17.43
N ALA A 235 -2.17 -14.28 -18.46
CA ALA A 235 -0.76 -14.53 -18.75
C ALA A 235 0.03 -13.24 -19.06
N VAL A 236 -0.62 -12.25 -19.69
CA VAL A 236 -0.02 -10.91 -19.88
C VAL A 236 0.25 -10.24 -18.54
N GLY A 237 -0.72 -10.28 -17.63
CA GLY A 237 -0.58 -9.75 -16.27
C GLY A 237 0.53 -10.44 -15.46
N LEU A 238 0.58 -11.78 -15.51
CA LEU A 238 1.67 -12.54 -14.87
C LEU A 238 3.04 -12.18 -15.44
N THR A 239 3.15 -12.00 -16.75
CA THR A 239 4.41 -11.61 -17.40
C THR A 239 4.84 -10.21 -16.96
N GLN A 240 3.90 -9.26 -16.91
CA GLN A 240 4.15 -7.91 -16.40
C GLN A 240 4.65 -7.94 -14.96
N PHE A 241 4.05 -8.78 -14.10
CA PHE A 241 4.46 -8.94 -12.71
C PHE A 241 5.86 -9.55 -12.56
N LEU A 242 6.19 -10.60 -13.33
CA LEU A 242 7.54 -11.17 -13.33
C LEU A 242 8.59 -10.14 -13.74
N ILE A 243 8.29 -9.31 -14.74
CA ILE A 243 9.16 -8.21 -15.15
C ILE A 243 9.32 -7.18 -14.01
N TRP A 244 8.24 -6.85 -13.30
CA TRP A 244 8.30 -5.93 -12.16
C TRP A 244 9.18 -6.45 -11.03
N ILE A 245 9.04 -7.71 -10.63
CA ILE A 245 9.91 -8.31 -9.59
C ILE A 245 11.38 -8.19 -9.99
N LEU A 246 11.71 -8.55 -11.24
CA LEU A 246 13.08 -8.50 -11.74
C LEU A 246 13.63 -7.07 -11.78
N LEU A 247 12.84 -6.10 -12.27
CA LEU A 247 13.24 -4.70 -12.35
C LEU A 247 13.38 -4.05 -10.98
N ILE A 248 12.42 -4.25 -10.08
CA ILE A 248 12.48 -3.70 -8.72
C ILE A 248 13.70 -4.26 -8.00
N SER A 249 13.91 -5.58 -8.05
CA SER A 249 15.08 -6.22 -7.44
C SER A 249 16.41 -5.66 -7.98
N LEU A 250 16.51 -5.51 -9.30
CA LEU A 250 17.70 -4.95 -9.96
C LEU A 250 17.93 -3.49 -9.55
N VAL A 251 16.90 -2.65 -9.65
CA VAL A 251 17.00 -1.20 -9.42
C VAL A 251 17.25 -0.89 -7.95
N SER A 252 16.54 -1.55 -7.04
CA SER A 252 16.80 -1.43 -5.60
C SER A 252 18.24 -1.85 -5.25
N SER A 253 18.77 -2.90 -5.88
CA SER A 253 20.18 -3.30 -5.69
C SER A 253 21.16 -2.24 -6.18
N LEU A 254 20.88 -1.61 -7.33
CA LEU A 254 21.71 -0.53 -7.87
C LEU A 254 21.65 0.74 -7.01
N VAL A 255 20.46 1.12 -6.54
CA VAL A 255 20.27 2.27 -5.65
C VAL A 255 21.03 2.06 -4.34
N MET A 256 20.84 0.90 -3.67
CA MET A 256 21.58 0.57 -2.46
C MET A 256 23.10 0.61 -2.68
N GLY A 257 23.58 0.02 -3.79
CA GLY A 257 24.99 0.06 -4.16
C GLY A 257 25.54 1.47 -4.40
N TYR A 258 24.76 2.35 -5.03
CA TYR A 258 25.15 3.75 -5.27
C TYR A 258 25.29 4.55 -3.97
N PHE A 259 24.39 4.34 -3.02
CA PHE A 259 24.43 5.00 -1.70
C PHE A 259 25.43 4.33 -0.73
N GLY A 260 26.25 3.39 -1.18
CA GLY A 260 27.23 2.70 -0.34
C GLY A 260 26.62 1.75 0.70
N MET A 261 25.32 1.46 0.61
CA MET A 261 24.63 0.49 1.45
C MET A 261 24.97 -0.92 0.95
N LYS A 262 25.86 -1.61 1.66
CA LYS A 262 26.22 -3.01 1.36
C LYS A 262 25.03 -3.94 1.60
N MET A 263 24.96 -5.03 0.83
CA MET A 263 23.89 -6.03 0.96
C MET A 263 23.83 -6.58 2.41
N PRO A 264 22.62 -6.83 2.95
CA PRO A 264 22.44 -7.29 4.34
C PRO A 264 23.23 -8.54 4.72
N GLN A 265 23.43 -9.45 3.77
CA GLN A 265 24.22 -10.67 3.95
C GLN A 265 25.73 -10.39 4.07
N GLN A 266 26.24 -9.39 3.34
CA GLN A 266 27.65 -8.99 3.40
C GLN A 266 27.95 -8.17 4.67
N GLN A 267 27.03 -7.28 5.06
CA GLN A 267 27.15 -6.57 6.34
C GLN A 267 27.17 -7.51 7.53
N MET A 268 26.37 -8.58 7.55
CA MET A 268 26.45 -9.59 8.62
C MET A 268 27.72 -10.45 8.58
N LEU A 269 28.25 -10.78 7.40
CA LEU A 269 29.55 -11.47 7.28
C LEU A 269 30.70 -10.59 7.80
N GLU A 270 30.63 -9.28 7.60
CA GLU A 270 31.57 -8.31 8.15
C GLU A 270 31.33 -8.05 9.67
N MET A 271 30.08 -7.94 10.12
CA MET A 271 29.71 -7.72 11.54
C MET A 271 29.94 -8.97 12.42
N SER A 272 29.75 -10.17 11.88
CA SER A 272 30.10 -11.42 12.59
C SER A 272 31.61 -11.69 12.60
N ALA A 273 32.35 -11.17 11.61
CA ALA A 273 33.81 -11.20 11.59
C ALA A 273 34.46 -10.12 12.49
N GLN A 274 33.74 -9.03 12.80
CA GLN A 274 34.21 -7.91 13.63
C GLN A 274 33.42 -7.82 14.95
N GLN A 275 33.41 -8.91 15.74
CA GLN A 275 33.08 -8.80 17.16
C GLN A 275 34.22 -8.06 17.90
N GLY A 276 34.14 -6.74 17.93
CA GLY A 276 34.97 -5.87 18.76
C GLY A 276 35.88 -4.93 17.98
N LEU A 277 35.44 -3.69 17.78
CA LEU A 277 36.15 -2.47 18.26
C LEU A 277 35.59 -1.14 17.71
N PHE A 278 34.52 -1.11 16.90
CA PHE A 278 33.98 0.15 16.38
C PHE A 278 32.46 0.25 16.60
N PRO A 279 31.94 1.39 17.11
CA PRO A 279 30.52 1.68 17.08
C PRO A 279 30.09 1.87 15.62
N ALA A 280 28.96 1.28 15.25
CA ALA A 280 28.42 1.39 13.90
C ALA A 280 28.04 2.85 13.58
N GLU A 281 28.81 3.51 12.71
CA GLU A 281 28.41 4.74 12.02
C GLU A 281 27.42 4.40 10.88
N GLY A 282 26.29 3.79 11.23
CA GLY A 282 25.18 3.56 10.30
C GLY A 282 23.89 4.02 10.97
N ASN A 283 23.00 4.68 10.21
CA ASN A 283 21.70 5.09 10.73
C ASN A 283 20.97 3.83 11.28
N PRO A 284 20.74 3.73 12.61
CA PRO A 284 20.20 2.53 13.24
C PRO A 284 18.85 2.10 12.66
N GLU A 285 18.05 3.06 12.17
CA GLU A 285 16.76 2.79 11.51
C GLU A 285 16.90 1.94 10.24
N ILE A 286 17.97 2.13 9.46
CA ILE A 286 18.19 1.38 8.20
C ILE A 286 18.58 -0.07 8.50
N VAL A 287 19.41 -0.30 9.52
CA VAL A 287 19.83 -1.65 9.93
C VAL A 287 18.64 -2.45 10.47
N GLU A 288 17.75 -1.79 11.22
CA GLU A 288 16.53 -2.38 11.73
C GLU A 288 15.61 -2.84 10.58
N ILE A 289 15.33 -1.96 9.60
CA ILE A 289 14.50 -2.29 8.42
C ILE A 289 15.06 -3.48 7.64
N LEU A 290 16.39 -3.56 7.48
CA LEU A 290 17.03 -4.65 6.74
C LEU A 290 16.97 -5.99 7.47
N GLN A 291 17.08 -6.00 8.81
CA GLN A 291 16.88 -7.21 9.62
C GLN A 291 15.41 -7.66 9.61
N MET A 292 14.46 -6.72 9.59
CA MET A 292 13.02 -7.01 9.51
C MET A 292 12.63 -7.71 8.20
N ILE A 293 13.22 -7.27 7.08
CA ILE A 293 13.00 -7.88 5.76
C ILE A 293 13.44 -9.34 5.76
N GLN A 294 14.55 -9.70 6.42
CA GLN A 294 15.05 -11.08 6.46
C GLN A 294 14.19 -12.05 7.26
N GLY A 295 13.42 -11.57 8.25
CA GLY A 295 12.52 -12.41 9.07
C GLY A 295 11.28 -12.91 8.33
N LEU A 296 11.07 -12.45 7.09
CA LEU A 296 9.88 -12.77 6.30
C LEU A 296 10.05 -14.04 5.48
N ASP A 297 9.00 -14.86 5.48
CA ASP A 297 8.89 -15.98 4.55
C ASP A 297 8.46 -15.48 3.16
N PHE A 298 9.42 -14.93 2.42
CA PHE A 298 9.21 -14.47 1.04
C PHE A 298 8.66 -15.55 0.12
N VAL A 299 9.02 -16.81 0.37
CA VAL A 299 8.57 -17.94 -0.43
C VAL A 299 7.07 -18.15 -0.21
N GLN A 300 6.62 -18.20 1.04
CA GLN A 300 5.20 -18.32 1.37
C GLN A 300 4.40 -17.12 0.83
N ILE A 301 4.87 -15.90 1.04
CA ILE A 301 4.19 -14.68 0.57
C ILE A 301 4.06 -14.70 -0.96
N THR A 302 5.15 -15.00 -1.67
CA THR A 302 5.18 -15.01 -3.15
C THR A 302 4.29 -16.12 -3.71
N LEU A 303 4.38 -17.34 -3.17
CA LEU A 303 3.58 -18.46 -3.63
C LEU A 303 2.08 -18.19 -3.39
N THR A 304 1.75 -17.69 -2.20
CA THR A 304 0.37 -17.36 -1.84
C THR A 304 -0.16 -16.23 -2.72
N PHE A 305 0.65 -15.19 -2.96
CA PHE A 305 0.35 -14.11 -3.90
C PHE A 305 0.00 -14.67 -5.28
N LEU A 306 0.82 -15.55 -5.85
CA LEU A 306 0.57 -16.13 -7.17
C LEU A 306 -0.73 -16.94 -7.22
N ILE A 307 -1.02 -17.73 -6.19
CA ILE A 307 -2.26 -18.51 -6.11
C ILE A 307 -3.48 -17.60 -6.06
N TYR A 308 -3.50 -16.62 -5.14
CA TYR A 308 -4.64 -15.71 -4.99
C TYR A 308 -4.78 -14.75 -6.16
N PHE A 309 -3.66 -14.34 -6.74
CA PHE A 309 -3.64 -13.58 -7.98
C PHE A 309 -4.34 -14.35 -9.10
N VAL A 310 -3.90 -15.59 -9.39
CA VAL A 310 -4.46 -16.39 -10.48
C VAL A 310 -5.92 -16.74 -10.17
N GLY A 311 -6.21 -17.23 -8.97
CA GLY A 311 -7.56 -17.62 -8.57
C GLY A 311 -8.54 -16.45 -8.58
N GLY A 312 -8.17 -15.32 -7.99
CA GLY A 312 -8.96 -14.09 -7.98
C GLY A 312 -9.17 -13.55 -9.40
N TYR A 313 -8.10 -13.48 -10.19
CA TYR A 313 -8.19 -13.04 -11.59
C TYR A 313 -9.11 -13.94 -12.42
N LEU A 314 -9.00 -15.26 -12.32
CA LEU A 314 -9.85 -16.20 -13.05
C LEU A 314 -11.33 -16.07 -12.63
N LEU A 315 -11.58 -15.94 -11.32
CA LEU A 315 -12.92 -15.79 -10.76
C LEU A 315 -13.59 -14.50 -11.25
N TYR A 316 -12.92 -13.36 -11.12
CA TYR A 316 -13.45 -12.06 -11.54
C TYR A 316 -13.45 -11.89 -13.06
N GLY A 317 -12.42 -12.40 -13.74
CA GLY A 317 -12.31 -12.41 -15.20
C GLY A 317 -13.49 -13.10 -15.87
N ALA A 318 -14.04 -14.16 -15.25
CA ALA A 318 -15.26 -14.80 -15.71
C ALA A 318 -16.47 -13.84 -15.69
N PHE A 319 -16.66 -13.07 -14.62
CA PHE A 319 -17.73 -12.08 -14.56
C PHE A 319 -17.53 -10.94 -15.57
N PHE A 320 -16.32 -10.41 -15.67
CA PHE A 320 -16.01 -9.37 -16.65
C PHE A 320 -16.24 -9.85 -18.09
N ALA A 321 -15.88 -11.09 -18.41
CA ALA A 321 -16.18 -11.68 -19.70
C ALA A 321 -17.69 -11.82 -19.94
N ALA A 322 -18.45 -12.24 -18.93
CA ALA A 322 -19.91 -12.35 -19.00
C ALA A 322 -20.58 -10.99 -19.22
N ILE A 323 -20.13 -9.94 -18.51
CA ILE A 323 -20.61 -8.57 -18.70
C ILE A 323 -20.30 -8.10 -20.13
N GLY A 324 -19.06 -8.29 -20.59
CA GLY A 324 -18.65 -7.88 -21.93
C GLY A 324 -19.44 -8.58 -23.04
N ALA A 325 -19.83 -9.83 -22.84
CA ALA A 325 -20.69 -10.55 -23.78
C ALA A 325 -22.14 -10.05 -23.75
N ALA A 326 -22.63 -9.65 -22.57
CA ALA A 326 -24.01 -9.24 -22.37
C ALA A 326 -24.34 -7.87 -22.97
N VAL A 327 -23.36 -6.98 -23.14
CA VAL A 327 -23.60 -5.61 -23.61
C VAL A 327 -23.05 -5.36 -25.01
N ASP A 328 -23.54 -4.30 -25.65
CA ASP A 328 -23.09 -3.90 -26.99
C ASP A 328 -22.12 -2.71 -26.94
N SER A 329 -22.07 -1.96 -25.83
CA SER A 329 -21.22 -0.78 -25.65
C SER A 329 -20.52 -0.75 -24.28
N PRO A 330 -19.33 -0.11 -24.17
CA PRO A 330 -18.64 0.08 -22.89
C PRO A 330 -19.44 0.87 -21.86
N SER A 331 -20.25 1.84 -22.28
CA SER A 331 -21.11 2.61 -21.38
C SER A 331 -22.20 1.75 -20.74
N ASP A 332 -22.76 0.79 -21.48
CA ASP A 332 -23.76 -0.13 -20.94
C ASP A 332 -23.15 -1.15 -19.97
N ALA A 333 -21.87 -1.48 -20.12
CA ALA A 333 -21.16 -2.40 -19.22
C ALA A 333 -21.07 -1.84 -17.79
N GLN A 334 -20.91 -0.52 -17.66
CA GLN A 334 -20.60 0.12 -16.39
C GLN A 334 -21.69 -0.13 -15.33
N GLN A 335 -22.96 -0.22 -15.73
CA GLN A 335 -24.06 -0.52 -14.81
C GLN A 335 -23.99 -1.93 -14.21
N PHE A 336 -23.36 -2.88 -14.92
CA PHE A 336 -23.19 -4.27 -14.48
C PHE A 336 -21.85 -4.51 -13.77
N MET A 337 -20.88 -3.61 -13.93
CA MET A 337 -19.60 -3.68 -13.23
C MET A 337 -19.77 -3.48 -11.72
N PHE A 338 -20.64 -2.56 -11.29
CA PHE A 338 -20.79 -2.21 -9.87
C PHE A 338 -21.07 -3.41 -8.95
N PRO A 339 -22.07 -4.28 -9.21
CA PRO A 339 -22.31 -5.45 -8.37
C PRO A 339 -21.13 -6.42 -8.30
N VAL A 340 -20.34 -6.52 -9.37
CA VAL A 340 -19.15 -7.38 -9.42
C VAL A 340 -18.01 -6.74 -8.66
N THR A 341 -17.85 -5.42 -8.71
CA THR A 341 -16.74 -4.72 -8.04
C THR A 341 -16.99 -4.50 -6.55
N ILE A 342 -18.24 -4.48 -6.07
CA ILE A 342 -18.57 -4.28 -4.65
C ILE A 342 -17.84 -5.28 -3.73
N PRO A 343 -17.92 -6.62 -3.95
CA PRO A 343 -17.17 -7.55 -3.10
C PRO A 343 -15.66 -7.32 -3.14
N LEU A 344 -15.11 -6.94 -4.30
CA LEU A 344 -13.70 -6.63 -4.46
C LEU A 344 -13.30 -5.35 -3.69
N LEU A 345 -14.19 -4.35 -3.67
CA LEU A 345 -14.04 -3.12 -2.91
C LEU A 345 -14.16 -3.38 -1.40
N VAL A 346 -15.10 -4.21 -0.98
CA VAL A 346 -15.22 -4.67 0.42
C VAL A 346 -13.93 -5.37 0.86
N ALA A 347 -13.33 -6.18 -0.01
CA ALA A 347 -12.05 -6.82 0.27
C ALA A 347 -10.91 -5.80 0.44
N TYR A 348 -10.84 -4.80 -0.44
CA TYR A 348 -9.84 -3.72 -0.38
C TYR A 348 -10.00 -2.85 0.87
N MET A 349 -11.22 -2.41 1.18
CA MET A 349 -11.47 -1.61 2.38
C MET A 349 -11.30 -2.44 3.65
N GLY A 350 -11.78 -3.69 3.64
CA GLY A 350 -11.63 -4.61 4.76
C GLY A 350 -10.18 -5.01 5.03
N LEU A 351 -9.33 -5.05 3.99
CA LEU A 351 -7.88 -5.22 4.14
C LEU A 351 -7.31 -4.13 5.06
N PHE A 352 -7.59 -2.87 4.74
CA PHE A 352 -7.08 -1.72 5.49
C PHE A 352 -7.71 -1.56 6.87
N ILE A 353 -9.03 -1.72 6.98
CA ILE A 353 -9.78 -1.41 8.20
C ILE A 353 -9.70 -2.52 9.24
N PHE A 354 -9.68 -3.79 8.81
CA PHE A 354 -9.80 -4.94 9.72
C PHE A 354 -8.58 -5.86 9.66
N VAL A 355 -8.15 -6.25 8.46
CA VAL A 355 -7.16 -7.32 8.31
C VAL A 355 -5.77 -6.90 8.78
N LEU A 356 -5.32 -5.71 8.40
CA LEU A 356 -3.98 -5.26 8.75
C LEU A 356 -3.89 -4.70 10.18
N ASP A 357 -5.04 -4.35 10.78
CA ASP A 357 -5.15 -3.88 12.16
C ASP A 357 -5.20 -5.07 13.13
N ASP A 358 -6.13 -6.02 12.90
CA ASP A 358 -6.22 -7.28 13.63
C ASP A 358 -6.34 -8.47 12.66
N PRO A 359 -5.21 -9.09 12.27
CA PRO A 359 -5.17 -10.23 11.35
C PRO A 359 -5.86 -11.49 11.88
N ASN A 360 -6.08 -11.59 13.19
CA ASN A 360 -6.63 -12.77 13.85
C ASN A 360 -8.10 -12.62 14.22
N SER A 361 -8.69 -11.43 14.04
CA SER A 361 -10.11 -11.21 14.28
C SER A 361 -11.02 -12.10 13.43
N ASN A 362 -12.23 -12.35 13.92
CA ASN A 362 -13.26 -13.09 13.18
C ASN A 362 -13.61 -12.44 11.84
N VAL A 363 -13.59 -11.11 11.76
CA VAL A 363 -13.88 -10.37 10.52
C VAL A 363 -12.77 -10.61 9.50
N SER A 364 -11.51 -10.50 9.92
CA SER A 364 -10.34 -10.79 9.09
C SER A 364 -10.33 -12.22 8.60
N PHE A 365 -10.74 -13.17 9.45
CA PHE A 365 -10.96 -14.56 9.06
C PHE A 365 -11.95 -14.67 7.90
N TRP A 366 -13.19 -14.20 8.06
CA TRP A 366 -14.22 -14.38 7.03
C TRP A 366 -13.90 -13.65 5.72
N LEU A 367 -13.36 -12.43 5.79
CA LEU A 367 -12.90 -11.72 4.60
C LEU A 367 -11.83 -12.51 3.83
N SER A 368 -11.01 -13.29 4.54
CA SER A 368 -9.93 -14.07 3.93
C SER A 368 -10.34 -15.47 3.49
N ILE A 369 -11.53 -15.95 3.86
CA ILE A 369 -12.06 -17.28 3.46
C ILE A 369 -13.04 -17.17 2.28
N ILE A 370 -13.86 -16.11 2.23
CA ILE A 370 -14.89 -15.96 1.19
C ILE A 370 -14.23 -15.77 -0.19
N PRO A 371 -14.58 -16.55 -1.24
CA PRO A 371 -13.89 -16.52 -2.54
C PRO A 371 -13.79 -15.15 -3.21
N PHE A 372 -14.80 -14.30 -3.03
CA PHE A 372 -14.85 -12.97 -3.64
C PHE A 372 -13.91 -11.97 -2.92
N THR A 373 -13.67 -12.15 -1.63
CA THR A 373 -12.85 -11.20 -0.83
C THR A 373 -11.45 -11.73 -0.54
N SER A 374 -11.30 -13.05 -0.47
CA SER A 374 -10.07 -13.74 -0.09
C SER A 374 -8.84 -13.37 -0.91
N PRO A 375 -8.90 -13.10 -2.24
CA PRO A 375 -7.69 -12.78 -3.00
C PRO A 375 -6.95 -11.55 -2.49
N VAL A 376 -7.69 -10.56 -1.98
CA VAL A 376 -7.12 -9.31 -1.47
C VAL A 376 -6.87 -9.43 0.03
N ALA A 377 -7.86 -9.89 0.79
CA ALA A 377 -7.80 -9.93 2.25
C ALA A 377 -6.77 -10.92 2.79
N MET A 378 -6.62 -12.11 2.19
CA MET A 378 -5.70 -13.12 2.70
C MET A 378 -4.23 -12.67 2.64
N MET A 379 -3.87 -11.82 1.67
CA MET A 379 -2.50 -11.28 1.58
C MET A 379 -2.13 -10.44 2.81
N GLY A 380 -3.10 -9.71 3.36
CA GLY A 380 -2.92 -9.00 4.61
C GLY A 380 -2.64 -9.93 5.78
N ARG A 381 -3.34 -11.06 5.89
CA ARG A 381 -3.11 -12.01 7.00
C ARG A 381 -1.80 -12.78 6.84
N VAL A 382 -1.44 -13.17 5.62
CA VAL A 382 -0.24 -13.98 5.32
C VAL A 382 1.04 -13.26 5.76
N SER A 383 1.10 -11.94 5.68
CA SER A 383 2.26 -11.18 6.17
C SER A 383 2.44 -11.25 7.69
N PHE A 384 1.38 -11.49 8.47
CA PHE A 384 1.46 -11.71 9.92
C PHE A 384 1.59 -13.20 10.30
N GLY A 385 1.50 -14.10 9.32
CA GLY A 385 1.48 -15.54 9.49
C GLY A 385 0.06 -16.09 9.67
N VAL A 386 -0.26 -17.12 8.90
CA VAL A 386 -1.58 -17.76 8.92
C VAL A 386 -1.41 -19.27 9.05
N PRO A 387 -2.22 -19.94 9.89
CA PRO A 387 -2.22 -21.39 9.93
C PRO A 387 -2.50 -22.02 8.56
N TRP A 388 -1.77 -23.07 8.22
CA TRP A 388 -1.85 -23.69 6.89
C TRP A 388 -3.26 -24.19 6.54
N HIS A 389 -4.05 -24.58 7.55
CA HIS A 389 -5.42 -25.07 7.35
C HIS A 389 -6.39 -23.95 6.95
N HIS A 390 -6.23 -22.72 7.45
CA HIS A 390 -6.99 -21.56 6.99
C HIS A 390 -6.67 -21.23 5.52
N LEU A 391 -5.38 -21.33 5.16
CA LEU A 391 -4.91 -21.10 3.79
C LEU A 391 -5.45 -22.18 2.84
N ALA A 392 -5.38 -23.46 3.22
CA ALA A 392 -5.93 -24.57 2.44
C ALA A 392 -7.45 -24.46 2.24
N LEU A 393 -8.20 -24.09 3.28
CA LEU A 393 -9.64 -23.88 3.21
C LEU A 393 -9.99 -22.75 2.24
N SER A 394 -9.31 -21.61 2.37
CA SER A 394 -9.54 -20.43 1.53
C SER A 394 -9.23 -20.72 0.06
N ILE A 395 -8.09 -21.37 -0.23
CA ILE A 395 -7.73 -21.77 -1.61
C ILE A 395 -8.76 -22.74 -2.18
N SER A 396 -9.20 -23.73 -1.40
CA SER A 396 -10.20 -24.71 -1.85
C SER A 396 -11.52 -24.04 -2.21
N LEU A 397 -11.99 -23.11 -1.37
CA LEU A 397 -13.19 -22.33 -1.64
C LEU A 397 -13.02 -21.37 -2.81
N LEU A 398 -11.83 -20.77 -2.98
CA LEU A 398 -11.54 -19.91 -4.12
C LEU A 398 -11.63 -20.68 -5.44
N VAL A 399 -11.05 -21.89 -5.48
CA VAL A 399 -11.12 -22.78 -6.64
C VAL A 399 -12.57 -23.21 -6.93
N ALA A 400 -13.32 -23.61 -5.89
CA ALA A 400 -14.75 -23.94 -6.03
C ALA A 400 -15.58 -22.73 -6.50
N GLY A 401 -15.26 -21.55 -5.98
CA GLY A 401 -15.83 -20.27 -6.37
C GLY A 401 -15.59 -19.97 -7.84
N PHE A 402 -14.34 -20.13 -8.31
CA PHE A 402 -13.99 -19.98 -9.72
C PHE A 402 -14.79 -20.93 -10.62
N PHE A 403 -14.87 -22.23 -10.31
CA PHE A 403 -15.65 -23.15 -11.14
C PHE A 403 -17.13 -22.78 -11.18
N SER A 404 -17.68 -22.35 -10.05
CA SER A 404 -19.07 -21.89 -9.95
C SER A 404 -19.31 -20.62 -10.78
N THR A 405 -18.44 -19.62 -10.67
CA THR A 405 -18.58 -18.38 -11.44
C THR A 405 -18.30 -18.58 -12.92
N ALA A 406 -17.31 -19.40 -13.30
CA ALA A 406 -17.01 -19.74 -14.68
C ALA A 406 -18.17 -20.47 -15.35
N TRP A 407 -18.87 -21.36 -14.63
CA TRP A 407 -20.07 -22.02 -15.12
C TRP A 407 -21.22 -21.02 -15.36
N LEU A 408 -21.52 -20.16 -14.39
CA LEU A 408 -22.55 -19.11 -14.51
C LEU A 408 -22.22 -18.12 -15.64
N ALA A 409 -20.98 -17.64 -15.68
CA ALA A 409 -20.47 -16.75 -16.70
C ALA A 409 -20.54 -17.40 -18.09
N GLY A 410 -20.18 -18.68 -18.21
CA GLY A 410 -20.24 -19.42 -19.46
C GLY A 410 -21.65 -19.49 -20.05
N LYS A 411 -22.69 -19.61 -19.21
CA LYS A 411 -24.10 -19.55 -19.66
C LYS A 411 -24.46 -18.18 -20.23
N ILE A 412 -24.13 -17.12 -19.50
CA ILE A 412 -24.36 -15.73 -19.94
C ILE A 412 -23.58 -15.46 -21.23
N TYR A 413 -22.33 -15.87 -21.28
CA TYR A 413 -21.42 -15.68 -22.41
C TYR A 413 -21.96 -16.35 -23.68
N ARG A 414 -22.44 -17.59 -23.58
CA ARG A 414 -22.97 -18.35 -24.72
C ARG A 414 -24.14 -17.64 -25.40
N ILE A 415 -25.06 -17.06 -24.63
CA ILE A 415 -26.25 -16.39 -25.15
C ILE A 415 -25.93 -14.94 -25.51
N GLY A 416 -25.32 -14.19 -24.60
CA GLY A 416 -25.06 -12.76 -24.75
C GLY A 416 -24.21 -12.43 -25.96
N ILE A 417 -23.21 -13.26 -26.26
CA ILE A 417 -22.30 -13.01 -27.38
C ILE A 417 -22.97 -13.08 -28.76
N LEU A 418 -24.16 -13.68 -28.86
CA LEU A 418 -24.95 -13.80 -30.10
C LEU A 418 -26.14 -12.82 -30.16
N VAL A 419 -26.49 -12.17 -29.04
CA VAL A 419 -27.62 -11.25 -28.96
C VAL A 419 -27.17 -9.84 -29.28
N HIS A 420 -27.77 -9.21 -30.30
CA HIS A 420 -27.47 -7.84 -30.73
C HIS A 420 -28.69 -6.92 -30.61
N GLY A 421 -28.47 -5.67 -30.20
CA GLY A 421 -29.45 -4.58 -30.35
C GLY A 421 -30.58 -4.57 -29.33
N SER A 422 -30.63 -5.51 -28.39
CA SER A 422 -31.57 -5.48 -27.26
C SER A 422 -30.90 -4.97 -25.99
N LYS A 423 -31.49 -3.96 -25.33
CA LYS A 423 -31.01 -3.51 -24.00
C LYS A 423 -31.14 -4.64 -22.98
N VAL A 424 -30.01 -5.21 -22.59
CA VAL A 424 -29.95 -6.22 -21.53
C VAL A 424 -30.17 -5.56 -20.18
N ASN A 425 -30.98 -6.19 -19.32
CA ASN A 425 -31.17 -5.80 -17.93
C ASN A 425 -31.00 -7.03 -17.02
N TYR A 426 -31.03 -6.82 -15.70
CA TYR A 426 -30.89 -7.90 -14.72
C TYR A 426 -31.91 -9.04 -14.89
N LYS A 427 -33.16 -8.73 -15.31
CA LYS A 427 -34.19 -9.75 -15.55
C LYS A 427 -33.82 -10.64 -16.74
N VAL A 428 -33.21 -10.07 -17.79
CA VAL A 428 -32.76 -10.82 -18.97
C VAL A 428 -31.57 -11.72 -18.62
N LEU A 429 -30.56 -11.20 -17.90
CA LEU A 429 -29.42 -12.00 -17.43
C LEU A 429 -29.88 -13.20 -16.58
N TRP A 430 -30.85 -12.98 -15.69
CA TRP A 430 -31.41 -14.05 -14.87
C TRP A 430 -32.14 -15.12 -15.71
N LYS A 431 -32.85 -14.73 -16.78
CA LYS A 431 -33.47 -15.69 -17.71
C LYS A 431 -32.41 -16.53 -18.43
N TRP A 432 -31.30 -15.93 -18.85
CA TRP A 432 -30.19 -16.64 -19.51
C TRP A 432 -29.55 -17.67 -18.59
N LEU A 433 -29.40 -17.37 -17.29
CA LEU A 433 -28.88 -18.33 -16.32
C LEU A 433 -29.78 -19.57 -16.13
N LYS A 434 -31.11 -19.38 -16.26
CA LYS A 434 -32.10 -20.46 -16.12
C LYS A 434 -32.26 -21.32 -17.39
N GLN A 435 -31.82 -20.83 -18.55
CA GLN A 435 -31.80 -21.63 -19.77
C GLN A 435 -30.62 -22.63 -19.73
N ASN A 436 -30.85 -23.83 -20.27
CA ASN A 436 -29.88 -24.94 -20.33
C ASN A 436 -29.12 -24.94 -21.65
#